data_AF-A0A497A5L6-F1
#
_entry.id   AF-A0A497A5L6-F1
#
_cell.length_a   1.000
_cell.length_b   1.000
_cell.length_c   1.000
_cell.angle_alpha   90.00
_cell.angle_beta   90.00
_cell.angle_gamma   90.00
#
_symmetry.space_group_name_H-M   'P 1'
#
loop_
_entity.id
_entity.type
_entity.pdbx_description
1 polymer ?
#
loop_
_entity_poly.entity_id
_entity_poly.type
_entity_poly.pdbx_seq_one_letter_code
_entity_poly.pdbx_strand_id
1 'polypeptide(L)'
;MKDRVSFLKTKYRLKKDPFDSRVDLTAPMADRKEEQRRWTEVIERRKGLSGNSLNFIVGDYGLGKSYTLYQIGEQFRGDRQILPLYLKFLPEDTVQRFGLDFITRIFRTLRPDIILRRLPKDSFDKLGLLSPDAATVLQKYFHRDELAEAFLKGDRPLTLSELKGLGARRKLVSTEVAKDYLLALLYLLRRARILTLLLLVDEVEYVFSQMTGAKVANVFNTLRDLYDLPQSPKALGFGQPLANMIFFFGISGAGWVRLNDLERREQRRGGPFQPFLDRKEEVIELQPLSHEETRQLIELRLRRDRVRGILLDKPLIPYTGDYVEYIYQLTRGNPRHVVERCDLVLLDGLRDAVPELNKSYARQVLESHGLPVEPS
;
A
#
# COMPACT_ATOMS: atom_id res chain seq x y z
N MET A 1 34.53 3.40 14.39
CA MET A 1 33.55 3.98 13.43
C MET A 1 34.19 4.47 12.15
N LYS A 2 35.28 5.28 12.19
CA LYS A 2 36.00 5.73 10.98
C LYS A 2 36.53 4.56 10.12
N ASP A 3 37.03 3.50 10.75
CA ASP A 3 37.59 2.35 10.02
C ASP A 3 36.53 1.53 9.27
N ARG A 4 35.32 1.37 9.84
CA ARG A 4 34.19 0.70 9.18
C ARG A 4 33.71 1.44 7.95
N VAL A 5 33.59 2.77 8.03
CA VAL A 5 33.19 3.62 6.90
C VAL A 5 34.25 3.61 5.80
N SER A 6 35.53 3.58 6.19
CA SER A 6 36.64 3.40 5.26
C SER A 6 36.53 2.05 4.55
N PHE A 7 36.40 0.95 5.29
CA PHE A 7 36.34 -0.40 4.74
C PHE A 7 35.15 -0.63 3.81
N LEU A 8 33.95 -0.19 4.19
CA LEU A 8 32.74 -0.26 3.35
C LEU A 8 32.94 0.42 1.99
N LYS A 9 33.59 1.58 1.97
CA LYS A 9 33.86 2.34 0.74
C LYS A 9 35.03 1.77 -0.06
N THR A 10 36.12 1.36 0.60
CA THR A 10 37.35 0.94 -0.09
C THR A 10 37.30 -0.50 -0.57
N LYS A 11 36.77 -1.41 0.26
CA LYS A 11 36.74 -2.85 -0.03
C LYS A 11 35.43 -3.27 -0.66
N TYR A 12 34.31 -2.95 -0.01
CA TYR A 12 32.98 -3.32 -0.53
C TYR A 12 32.47 -2.36 -1.60
N ARG A 13 33.06 -1.17 -1.71
CA ARG A 13 32.71 -0.15 -2.72
C ARG A 13 31.27 0.31 -2.60
N LEU A 14 30.77 0.38 -1.37
CA LEU A 14 29.43 0.81 -1.00
C LEU A 14 29.48 2.16 -0.28
N LYS A 15 28.48 3.02 -0.53
CA LYS A 15 28.34 4.33 0.12
C LYS A 15 27.74 4.20 1.52
N LYS A 16 26.84 3.24 1.70
CA LYS A 16 26.10 2.90 2.92
C LYS A 16 25.66 1.44 2.86
N ASP A 17 25.08 0.95 3.95
CA ASP A 17 24.47 -0.37 4.00
C ASP A 17 23.26 -0.45 3.04
N PRO A 18 23.26 -1.37 2.04
CA PRO A 18 22.14 -1.56 1.12
C PRO A 18 21.01 -2.44 1.66
N PHE A 19 21.24 -3.10 2.81
CA PHE A 19 20.32 -4.04 3.43
C PHE A 19 19.77 -3.59 4.78
N ASP A 20 20.19 -2.42 5.31
CA ASP A 20 19.67 -1.82 6.56
C ASP A 20 18.17 -2.11 6.68
N SER A 21 17.87 -3.00 7.63
CA SER A 21 16.58 -3.67 7.82
C SER A 21 15.43 -2.73 8.18
N ARG A 22 15.68 -1.44 8.37
CA ARG A 22 14.63 -0.41 8.38
C ARG A 22 13.92 -0.44 7.02
N VAL A 23 12.61 -0.70 7.04
CA VAL A 23 11.77 -0.88 5.84
C VAL A 23 11.93 0.27 4.85
N ASP A 24 12.84 0.09 3.90
CA ASP A 24 13.07 1.03 2.81
C ASP A 24 12.22 0.60 1.60
N LEU A 25 11.03 1.19 1.51
CA LEU A 25 10.10 0.94 0.40
C LEU A 25 10.61 1.48 -0.94
N THR A 26 11.68 2.28 -0.94
CA THR A 26 12.32 2.81 -2.16
C THR A 26 13.43 1.90 -2.70
N ALA A 27 13.82 0.85 -1.97
CA ALA A 27 14.82 -0.10 -2.43
C ALA A 27 14.31 -0.89 -3.63
N PRO A 28 15.11 -1.15 -4.67
CA PRO A 28 14.66 -1.90 -5.85
C PRO A 28 14.23 -3.33 -5.48
N MET A 29 13.18 -3.82 -6.16
CA MET A 29 12.72 -5.20 -6.07
C MET A 29 13.39 -6.04 -7.14
N ALA A 30 13.70 -7.29 -6.81
CA ALA A 30 13.94 -8.29 -7.82
C ALA A 30 12.68 -8.60 -8.61
N ASP A 31 12.93 -9.02 -9.85
CA ASP A 31 11.98 -9.33 -10.91
C ASP A 31 10.63 -9.87 -10.40
N ARG A 32 9.60 -9.04 -10.62
CA ARG A 32 8.16 -9.34 -10.45
C ARG A 32 7.44 -8.94 -11.73
N LYS A 33 8.08 -9.10 -12.89
CA LYS A 33 7.57 -8.57 -14.17
C LYS A 33 6.16 -9.06 -14.48
N GLU A 34 5.86 -10.31 -14.15
CA GLU A 34 4.56 -10.89 -14.43
C GLU A 34 3.47 -10.31 -13.52
N GLU A 35 3.72 -10.26 -12.20
CA GLU A 35 2.82 -9.57 -11.29
C GLU A 35 2.68 -8.08 -11.69
N GLN A 36 3.78 -7.45 -12.11
CA GLN A 36 3.80 -6.07 -12.56
C GLN A 36 2.93 -5.82 -13.78
N ARG A 37 3.06 -6.70 -14.77
CA ARG A 37 2.22 -6.69 -15.96
C ARG A 37 0.75 -6.78 -15.56
N ARG A 38 0.39 -7.70 -14.67
CA ARG A 38 -1.01 -7.91 -14.23
C ARG A 38 -1.61 -6.70 -13.53
N TRP A 39 -0.93 -6.09 -12.55
CA TRP A 39 -1.51 -4.89 -11.90
C TRP A 39 -1.54 -3.68 -12.84
N THR A 40 -0.57 -3.56 -13.74
CA THR A 40 -0.53 -2.50 -14.75
C THR A 40 -1.72 -2.62 -15.70
N GLU A 41 -1.99 -3.83 -16.19
CA GLU A 41 -3.11 -4.12 -17.09
C GLU A 41 -4.46 -3.79 -16.44
N VAL A 42 -4.67 -4.18 -15.17
CA VAL A 42 -5.90 -3.83 -14.45
C VAL A 42 -6.07 -2.32 -14.34
N ILE A 43 -5.02 -1.60 -13.92
CA ILE A 43 -5.09 -0.15 -13.69
C ILE A 43 -5.35 0.58 -15.01
N GLU A 44 -4.60 0.26 -16.07
CA GLU A 44 -4.78 0.90 -17.38
C GLU A 44 -6.14 0.56 -18.00
N ARG A 45 -6.60 -0.69 -17.89
CA ARG A 45 -7.93 -1.10 -18.38
C ARG A 45 -9.06 -0.35 -17.67
N ARG A 46 -8.92 -0.07 -16.37
CA ARG A 46 -9.97 0.54 -15.54
C ARG A 46 -9.86 2.06 -15.43
N LYS A 47 -8.75 2.65 -15.85
CA LYS A 47 -8.49 4.09 -15.75
C LYS A 47 -9.63 4.90 -16.35
N GLY A 48 -10.28 5.71 -15.51
CA GLY A 48 -11.35 6.62 -15.89
C GLY A 48 -12.67 6.01 -16.36
N LEU A 49 -12.85 4.69 -16.26
CA LEU A 49 -14.13 4.03 -16.46
C LEU A 49 -15.11 4.36 -15.31
N SER A 50 -16.39 4.08 -15.49
CA SER A 50 -17.42 4.34 -14.47
C SER A 50 -17.43 3.32 -13.33
N GLY A 51 -16.91 2.11 -13.57
CA GLY A 51 -16.86 1.04 -12.59
C GLY A 51 -15.62 1.09 -11.71
N ASN A 52 -15.79 0.75 -10.43
CA ASN A 52 -14.68 0.46 -9.54
C ASN A 52 -14.07 -0.91 -9.85
N SER A 53 -12.88 -1.15 -9.30
CA SER A 53 -12.15 -2.41 -9.46
C SER A 53 -11.62 -2.86 -8.11
N LEU A 54 -11.74 -4.16 -7.81
CA LEU A 54 -11.34 -4.73 -6.54
C LEU A 54 -10.30 -5.82 -6.75
N ASN A 55 -9.08 -5.60 -6.25
CA ASN A 55 -7.94 -6.46 -6.50
C ASN A 55 -7.23 -6.82 -5.19
N PHE A 56 -6.59 -7.99 -5.18
CA PHE A 56 -5.85 -8.48 -4.02
C PHE A 56 -4.41 -8.78 -4.37
N ILE A 57 -3.50 -8.39 -3.49
CA ILE A 57 -2.11 -8.85 -3.45
C ILE A 57 -2.01 -9.84 -2.29
N VAL A 58 -1.94 -11.13 -2.63
CA VAL A 58 -1.92 -12.22 -1.66
C VAL A 58 -0.50 -12.72 -1.49
N GLY A 59 -0.05 -12.96 -0.26
CA GLY A 59 1.25 -13.60 -0.04
C GLY A 59 1.57 -13.75 1.44
N ASP A 60 2.40 -14.74 1.77
CA ASP A 60 2.79 -14.97 3.16
C ASP A 60 3.67 -13.85 3.72
N TYR A 61 3.96 -13.95 5.01
CA TYR A 61 4.79 -12.98 5.71
C TYR A 61 6.18 -12.90 5.06
N GLY A 62 6.62 -11.68 4.71
CA GLY A 62 7.93 -11.43 4.12
C GLY A 62 8.00 -11.51 2.59
N LEU A 63 6.93 -11.91 1.89
CA LEU A 63 6.91 -12.00 0.42
C LEU A 63 6.83 -10.66 -0.31
N GLY A 64 6.68 -9.55 0.43
CA GLY A 64 6.77 -8.20 -0.13
C GLY A 64 5.44 -7.50 -0.42
N LYS A 65 4.31 -7.93 0.15
CA LYS A 65 2.98 -7.29 -0.07
C LYS A 65 2.97 -5.77 0.05
N SER A 66 3.39 -5.25 1.22
CA SER A 66 3.47 -3.81 1.50
C SER A 66 4.36 -3.08 0.48
N TYR A 67 5.45 -3.72 0.10
CA TYR A 67 6.39 -3.21 -0.89
C TYR A 67 5.76 -3.20 -2.30
N THR A 68 5.07 -4.26 -2.71
CA THR A 68 4.33 -4.34 -3.98
C THR A 68 3.27 -3.24 -4.06
N LEU A 69 2.46 -3.06 -3.00
CA LEU A 69 1.49 -1.96 -2.93
C LEU A 69 2.18 -0.60 -3.10
N TYR A 70 3.31 -0.37 -2.43
CA TYR A 70 4.07 0.86 -2.57
C TYR A 70 4.57 1.07 -4.02
N GLN A 71 5.11 0.02 -4.66
CA GLN A 71 5.58 0.10 -6.05
C GLN A 71 4.46 0.40 -7.04
N ILE A 72 3.27 -0.17 -6.84
CA ILE A 72 2.08 0.19 -7.62
C ILE A 72 1.83 1.70 -7.48
N GLY A 73 1.88 2.23 -6.25
CA GLY A 73 1.75 3.67 -6.02
C GLY A 73 2.81 4.51 -6.71
N GLU A 74 4.08 4.11 -6.63
CA GLU A 74 5.19 4.82 -7.30
C GLU A 74 5.06 4.82 -8.81
N GLN A 75 4.70 3.67 -9.40
CA GLN A 75 4.54 3.50 -10.84
C GLN A 75 3.54 4.52 -11.41
N PHE A 76 2.45 4.79 -10.68
CA PHE A 76 1.39 5.69 -11.12
C PHE A 76 1.43 7.09 -10.49
N ARG A 77 2.42 7.39 -9.64
CA ARG A 77 2.57 8.73 -9.01
C ARG A 77 2.72 9.85 -10.03
N GLY A 78 3.32 9.56 -11.19
CA GLY A 78 3.50 10.52 -12.29
C GLY A 78 2.31 10.66 -13.24
N ASP A 79 1.35 9.73 -13.22
CA ASP A 79 0.18 9.79 -14.08
C ASP A 79 -0.75 10.92 -13.60
N ARG A 80 -1.08 11.87 -14.48
CA ARG A 80 -1.92 13.02 -14.13
C ARG A 80 -3.39 12.64 -13.91
N GLN A 81 -3.82 11.49 -14.41
CA GLN A 81 -5.18 10.98 -14.31
C GLN A 81 -5.42 10.05 -13.12
N ILE A 82 -4.36 9.60 -12.45
CA ILE A 82 -4.45 8.71 -11.28
C ILE A 82 -3.97 9.45 -10.03
N LEU A 83 -4.69 9.28 -8.94
CA LEU A 83 -4.24 9.69 -7.61
C LEU A 83 -4.02 8.46 -6.74
N PRO A 84 -2.77 8.00 -6.54
CA PRO A 84 -2.48 6.90 -5.62
C PRO A 84 -2.53 7.38 -4.17
N LEU A 85 -3.27 6.66 -3.33
CA LEU A 85 -3.28 6.82 -1.87
C LEU A 85 -2.96 5.49 -1.21
N TYR A 86 -1.97 5.52 -0.32
CA TYR A 86 -1.59 4.37 0.49
C TYR A 86 -2.26 4.46 1.87
N LEU A 87 -3.06 3.46 2.20
CA LEU A 87 -3.80 3.34 3.45
C LEU A 87 -3.23 2.16 4.23
N LYS A 88 -2.89 2.38 5.50
CA LYS A 88 -2.39 1.32 6.37
C LYS A 88 -3.32 1.17 7.57
N PHE A 89 -3.64 -0.09 7.89
CA PHE A 89 -4.33 -0.47 9.12
C PHE A 89 -3.31 -1.03 10.10
N LEU A 90 -3.37 -0.58 11.34
CA LEU A 90 -2.49 -1.07 12.41
C LEU A 90 -3.26 -2.02 13.32
N PRO A 91 -2.57 -2.98 13.99
CA PRO A 91 -3.21 -3.87 14.96
C PRO A 91 -3.90 -3.14 16.10
N GLU A 92 -3.46 -1.91 16.41
CA GLU A 92 -3.94 -1.14 17.55
C GLU A 92 -5.13 -0.25 17.19
N ASP A 93 -5.47 -0.16 15.90
CA ASP A 93 -6.61 0.59 15.41
C ASP A 93 -7.90 -0.12 15.86
N THR A 94 -8.58 0.41 16.88
CA THR A 94 -9.90 -0.11 17.28
C THR A 94 -10.96 0.35 16.28
N VAL A 95 -11.29 -0.50 15.31
CA VAL A 95 -12.26 -0.16 14.28
C VAL A 95 -13.69 -0.38 14.79
N GLN A 96 -14.31 0.66 15.35
CA GLN A 96 -15.73 0.59 15.76
C GLN A 96 -16.69 0.81 14.58
N ARG A 97 -16.35 1.71 13.65
CA ARG A 97 -17.15 2.08 12.48
C ARG A 97 -16.29 2.05 11.23
N PHE A 98 -16.07 0.86 10.68
CA PHE A 98 -15.12 0.64 9.59
C PHE A 98 -15.29 1.61 8.42
N GLY A 99 -16.51 1.83 7.92
CA GLY A 99 -16.72 2.74 6.78
C GLY A 99 -16.32 4.18 7.04
N LEU A 100 -16.65 4.69 8.23
CA LEU A 100 -16.24 6.02 8.65
C LEU A 100 -14.71 6.11 8.77
N ASP A 101 -14.07 5.12 9.41
CA ASP A 101 -12.61 5.11 9.57
C ASP A 101 -11.89 4.97 8.23
N PHE A 102 -12.37 4.09 7.35
CA PHE A 102 -11.82 3.89 6.01
C PHE A 102 -11.87 5.18 5.18
N ILE A 103 -13.02 5.88 5.17
CA ILE A 103 -13.18 7.13 4.40
C ILE A 103 -12.36 8.27 5.02
N THR A 104 -12.33 8.40 6.36
CA THR A 104 -11.52 9.44 7.01
C THR A 104 -10.01 9.21 6.78
N ARG A 105 -9.55 7.96 6.69
CA ARG A 105 -8.17 7.63 6.28
C ARG A 105 -7.85 8.11 4.86
N ILE A 106 -8.80 8.02 3.91
CA ILE A 106 -8.64 8.61 2.58
C ILE A 106 -8.36 10.12 2.70
N PHE A 107 -9.15 10.85 3.50
CA PHE A 107 -8.95 12.29 3.73
C PHE A 107 -7.67 12.63 4.50
N ARG A 108 -7.19 11.75 5.39
CA ARG A 108 -5.90 11.91 6.09
C ARG A 108 -4.71 11.81 5.13
N THR A 109 -4.76 10.86 4.18
CA THR A 109 -3.68 10.64 3.20
C THR A 109 -3.72 11.63 2.03
N LEU A 110 -4.86 12.27 1.78
CA LEU A 110 -5.04 13.17 0.65
C LEU A 110 -4.13 14.40 0.70
N ARG A 111 -3.64 14.80 -0.48
CA ARG A 111 -2.84 16.01 -0.69
C ARG A 111 -3.67 17.07 -1.44
N PRO A 112 -4.51 17.87 -0.74
CA PRO A 112 -5.44 18.79 -1.40
C PRO A 112 -4.75 19.83 -2.27
N ASP A 113 -3.51 20.20 -1.95
CA ASP A 113 -2.69 21.14 -2.71
C ASP A 113 -2.46 20.71 -4.17
N ILE A 114 -2.29 19.39 -4.40
CA ILE A 114 -2.07 18.84 -5.74
C ILE A 114 -3.36 18.94 -6.58
N ILE A 115 -4.50 18.68 -5.95
CA ILE A 115 -5.80 18.65 -6.61
C ILE A 115 -6.29 20.09 -6.86
N LEU A 116 -6.15 20.99 -5.88
CA LEU A 116 -6.61 22.38 -5.98
C LEU A 116 -6.02 23.11 -7.20
N ARG A 117 -4.74 22.90 -7.49
CA ARG A 117 -4.04 23.52 -8.63
C ARG A 117 -4.61 23.12 -10.00
N ARG A 118 -5.35 22.01 -10.07
CA ARG A 118 -5.94 21.47 -11.29
C ARG A 118 -7.44 21.70 -11.39
N LEU A 119 -8.08 22.15 -10.30
CA LEU A 119 -9.51 22.37 -10.27
C LEU A 119 -9.90 23.61 -11.10
N PRO A 120 -10.90 23.49 -11.99
CA PRO A 120 -11.57 24.66 -12.58
C PRO A 120 -12.15 25.57 -11.49
N LYS A 121 -12.13 26.89 -11.71
CA LYS A 121 -12.58 27.90 -10.72
C LYS A 121 -14.05 27.71 -10.27
N ASP A 122 -14.89 27.22 -11.17
CA ASP A 122 -16.33 26.98 -10.97
C ASP A 122 -16.64 25.64 -10.28
N SER A 123 -15.63 24.86 -9.88
CA SER A 123 -15.84 23.48 -9.41
C SER A 123 -16.62 23.41 -8.10
N PHE A 124 -16.32 24.31 -7.15
CA PHE A 124 -17.04 24.36 -5.87
C PHE A 124 -18.44 24.94 -6.03
N ASP A 125 -18.64 25.92 -6.93
CA ASP A 125 -19.97 26.46 -7.23
C ASP A 125 -20.89 25.38 -7.80
N LYS A 126 -20.37 24.60 -8.76
CA LYS A 126 -21.11 23.47 -9.35
C LYS A 126 -21.37 22.35 -8.36
N LEU A 127 -20.39 22.04 -7.50
CA LEU A 127 -20.62 21.10 -6.41
C LEU A 127 -21.67 21.64 -5.42
N GLY A 128 -21.69 22.94 -5.16
CA GLY A 128 -22.63 23.60 -4.26
C GLY A 128 -24.08 23.47 -4.69
N LEU A 129 -24.35 23.39 -5.99
CA LEU A 129 -25.70 23.11 -6.52
C LEU A 129 -26.19 21.70 -6.22
N LEU A 130 -25.27 20.75 -5.99
CA LEU A 130 -25.57 19.32 -5.85
C LEU A 130 -25.45 18.87 -4.39
N SER A 131 -24.44 19.37 -3.69
CA SER A 131 -24.17 19.10 -2.27
C SER A 131 -23.58 20.36 -1.61
N PRO A 132 -24.43 21.30 -1.16
CA PRO A 132 -23.99 22.57 -0.55
C PRO A 132 -23.09 22.36 0.68
N ASP A 133 -23.43 21.36 1.50
CA ASP A 133 -22.70 20.96 2.70
C ASP A 133 -21.27 20.52 2.35
N ALA A 134 -21.14 19.56 1.43
CA ALA A 134 -19.85 19.06 0.99
C ALA A 134 -19.03 20.10 0.25
N ALA A 135 -19.65 20.95 -0.57
CA ALA A 135 -18.97 22.02 -1.29
C ALA A 135 -18.26 22.99 -0.33
N THR A 136 -18.97 23.44 0.71
CA THR A 136 -18.43 24.40 1.69
C THR A 136 -17.27 23.80 2.47
N VAL A 137 -17.46 22.59 3.00
CA VAL A 137 -16.44 21.89 3.80
C VAL A 137 -15.21 21.55 2.94
N LEU A 138 -15.41 20.99 1.74
CA LEU A 138 -14.31 20.64 0.85
C LEU A 138 -13.59 21.89 0.36
N GLN A 139 -14.29 22.98 0.04
CA GLN A 139 -13.62 24.23 -0.32
C GLN A 139 -12.67 24.69 0.79
N LYS A 140 -13.13 24.71 2.03
CA LYS A 140 -12.31 25.07 3.20
C LYS A 140 -11.16 24.09 3.43
N TYR A 141 -11.41 22.79 3.34
CA TYR A 141 -10.38 21.75 3.45
C TYR A 141 -9.27 21.92 2.39
N PHE A 142 -9.65 22.20 1.15
CA PHE A 142 -8.67 22.42 0.07
C PHE A 142 -7.82 23.68 0.30
N HIS A 143 -8.36 24.66 1.04
CA HIS A 143 -7.65 25.88 1.45
C HIS A 143 -7.01 25.78 2.84
N ARG A 144 -6.85 24.56 3.39
CA ARG A 144 -6.15 24.30 4.67
C ARG A 144 -6.81 24.92 5.91
N ASP A 145 -8.13 25.06 5.90
CA ASP A 145 -8.90 25.41 7.10
C ASP A 145 -8.80 24.29 8.15
N GLU A 146 -8.36 24.63 9.36
CA GLU A 146 -8.10 23.66 10.43
C GLU A 146 -9.35 22.90 10.87
N LEU A 147 -10.52 23.55 10.90
CA LEU A 147 -11.77 22.92 11.28
C LEU A 147 -12.24 21.93 10.21
N ALA A 148 -12.09 22.29 8.93
CA ALA A 148 -12.42 21.40 7.82
C ALA A 148 -11.48 20.18 7.77
N GLU A 149 -10.18 20.37 8.05
CA GLU A 149 -9.23 19.27 8.19
C GLU A 149 -9.61 18.35 9.35
N ALA A 150 -9.81 18.88 10.55
CA ALA A 150 -10.19 18.10 11.72
C ALA A 150 -11.51 17.34 11.51
N PHE A 151 -12.47 17.96 10.80
CA PHE A 151 -13.76 17.34 10.48
C PHE A 151 -13.60 16.16 9.52
N LEU A 152 -12.99 16.35 8.34
CA LEU A 152 -12.89 15.30 7.31
C LEU A 152 -11.91 14.19 7.68
N LYS A 153 -10.85 14.52 8.42
CA LYS A 153 -9.91 13.53 8.95
C LYS A 153 -10.44 12.82 10.19
N GLY A 154 -11.53 13.30 10.80
CA GLY A 154 -12.10 12.72 12.00
C GLY A 154 -11.12 12.73 13.19
N ASP A 155 -10.28 13.76 13.29
CA ASP A 155 -9.23 13.85 14.32
C ASP A 155 -9.83 14.14 15.70
N ARG A 156 -10.94 14.91 15.74
CA ARG A 156 -11.73 15.14 16.95
C ARG A 156 -13.21 15.41 16.62
N PRO A 157 -14.14 15.13 17.55
CA PRO A 157 -15.52 15.58 17.39
C PRO A 157 -15.58 17.12 17.44
N LEU A 158 -16.35 17.71 16.52
CA LEU A 158 -16.64 19.15 16.52
C LEU A 158 -17.88 19.49 17.35
N THR A 159 -17.82 20.64 18.01
CA THR A 159 -18.96 21.26 18.70
C THR A 159 -19.99 21.81 17.71
N LEU A 160 -21.21 22.10 18.18
CA LEU A 160 -22.25 22.69 17.32
C LEU A 160 -21.86 24.07 16.77
N SER A 161 -21.14 24.86 17.56
CA SER A 161 -20.64 26.18 17.13
C SER A 161 -19.61 26.04 16.01
N GLU A 162 -18.66 25.11 16.15
CA GLU A 162 -17.65 24.82 15.13
C GLU A 162 -18.27 24.29 13.84
N LEU A 163 -19.28 23.41 13.92
CA LEU A 163 -20.01 22.93 12.75
C LEU A 163 -20.72 24.06 12.01
N LYS A 164 -21.39 24.95 12.76
CA LYS A 164 -22.05 26.13 12.19
C LYS A 164 -21.03 27.07 11.52
N GLY A 165 -19.88 27.30 12.17
CA GLY A 165 -18.79 28.11 11.61
C GLY A 165 -18.14 27.46 10.38
N LEU A 166 -18.04 26.13 10.37
CA LEU A 166 -17.56 25.36 9.22
C LEU A 166 -18.56 25.43 8.05
N GLY A 167 -19.85 25.61 8.33
CA GLY A 167 -20.93 25.51 7.35
C GLY A 167 -21.44 24.09 7.17
N ALA A 168 -21.06 23.17 8.07
CA ALA A 168 -21.46 21.78 8.07
C ALA A 168 -22.81 21.61 8.81
N ARG A 169 -23.81 21.04 8.15
CA ARG A 169 -25.14 20.79 8.75
C ARG A 169 -25.18 19.51 9.58
N ARG A 170 -24.33 18.53 9.25
CA ARG A 170 -24.33 17.19 9.85
C ARG A 170 -22.98 16.89 10.47
N LYS A 171 -22.99 16.16 11.59
CA LYS A 171 -21.77 15.59 12.18
C LYS A 171 -21.26 14.45 11.32
N LEU A 172 -19.95 14.33 11.15
CA LEU A 172 -19.31 13.18 10.51
C LEU A 172 -19.24 11.98 11.47
N VAL A 173 -20.39 11.37 11.74
CA VAL A 173 -20.52 10.27 12.72
C VAL A 173 -20.96 8.95 12.11
N SER A 174 -21.31 8.90 10.82
CA SER A 174 -21.77 7.67 10.17
C SER A 174 -21.07 7.46 8.83
N THR A 175 -21.04 6.21 8.39
CA THR A 175 -20.56 5.82 7.06
C THR A 175 -21.33 6.54 5.95
N GLU A 176 -22.65 6.68 6.08
CA GLU A 176 -23.48 7.36 5.06
C GLU A 176 -23.10 8.83 4.89
N VAL A 177 -22.93 9.57 6.00
CA VAL A 177 -22.48 10.97 5.91
C VAL A 177 -21.08 11.03 5.29
N ALA A 178 -20.18 10.12 5.65
CA ALA A 178 -18.84 10.08 5.07
C ALA A 178 -18.84 9.74 3.57
N LYS A 179 -19.74 8.86 3.10
CA LYS A 179 -19.93 8.54 1.68
C LYS A 179 -20.31 9.78 0.87
N ASP A 180 -21.14 10.67 1.41
CA ASP A 180 -21.51 11.93 0.73
C ASP A 180 -20.27 12.81 0.44
N TYR A 181 -19.37 12.94 1.42
CA TYR A 181 -18.12 13.69 1.25
C TYR A 181 -17.16 12.99 0.29
N LEU A 182 -17.09 11.65 0.31
CA LEU A 182 -16.29 10.89 -0.65
C LEU A 182 -16.82 11.06 -2.09
N LEU A 183 -18.14 11.00 -2.31
CA LEU A 183 -18.76 11.25 -3.60
C LEU A 183 -18.45 12.65 -4.13
N ALA A 184 -18.54 13.66 -3.26
CA ALA A 184 -18.17 15.03 -3.60
C ALA A 184 -16.67 15.17 -3.92
N LEU A 185 -15.79 14.44 -3.21
CA LEU A 185 -14.37 14.37 -3.55
C LEU A 185 -14.16 13.73 -4.94
N LEU A 186 -14.78 12.59 -5.23
CA LEU A 186 -14.66 11.91 -6.53
C LEU A 186 -15.16 12.79 -7.70
N TYR A 187 -16.18 13.61 -7.46
CA TYR A 187 -16.63 14.63 -8.41
C TYR A 187 -15.54 15.69 -8.67
N LEU A 188 -14.94 16.24 -7.61
CA LEU A 188 -13.87 17.23 -7.72
C LEU A 188 -12.62 16.64 -8.39
N LEU A 189 -12.24 15.40 -8.06
CA LEU A 189 -11.14 14.70 -8.73
C LEU A 189 -11.38 14.64 -10.24
N ARG A 190 -12.58 14.23 -10.68
CA ARG A 190 -12.92 14.19 -12.11
C ARG A 190 -12.80 15.56 -12.76
N ARG A 191 -13.29 16.62 -12.10
CA ARG A 191 -13.15 18.00 -12.59
C ARG A 191 -11.70 18.46 -12.68
N ALA A 192 -10.83 17.98 -11.78
CA ALA A 192 -9.39 18.18 -11.81
C ALA A 192 -8.66 17.30 -12.86
N ARG A 193 -9.41 16.56 -13.70
CA ARG A 193 -8.91 15.57 -14.67
C ARG A 193 -8.17 14.39 -14.03
N ILE A 194 -8.39 14.16 -12.74
CA ILE A 194 -7.99 12.96 -12.02
C ILE A 194 -9.16 11.98 -12.16
N LEU A 195 -9.01 11.01 -13.04
CA LEU A 195 -10.08 10.11 -13.45
C LEU A 195 -10.23 8.91 -12.50
N THR A 196 -9.17 8.57 -11.76
CA THR A 196 -9.12 7.38 -10.90
C THR A 196 -8.43 7.68 -9.57
N LEU A 197 -9.04 7.23 -8.49
CA LEU A 197 -8.45 7.16 -7.16
C LEU A 197 -7.93 5.73 -6.94
N LEU A 198 -6.61 5.58 -6.88
CA LEU A 198 -5.96 4.28 -6.68
C LEU A 198 -5.70 4.07 -5.18
N LEU A 199 -6.44 3.16 -4.56
CA LEU A 199 -6.40 2.89 -3.13
C LEU A 199 -5.58 1.64 -2.85
N LEU A 200 -4.41 1.84 -2.22
CA LEU A 200 -3.45 0.80 -1.89
C LEU A 200 -3.59 0.52 -0.39
N VAL A 201 -4.31 -0.54 -0.05
CA VAL A 201 -4.74 -0.82 1.32
C VAL A 201 -3.90 -1.96 1.88
N ASP A 202 -3.03 -1.63 2.82
CA ASP A 202 -2.16 -2.60 3.49
C ASP A 202 -2.73 -3.02 4.85
N GLU A 203 -2.41 -4.25 5.24
CA GLU A 203 -2.73 -4.81 6.57
C GLU A 203 -4.23 -4.79 6.93
N VAL A 204 -5.11 -4.84 5.92
CA VAL A 204 -6.58 -4.85 6.13
C VAL A 204 -7.05 -6.08 6.94
N GLU A 205 -6.24 -7.13 6.99
CA GLU A 205 -6.53 -8.35 7.74
C GLU A 205 -6.63 -8.13 9.25
N TYR A 206 -5.99 -7.10 9.81
CA TYR A 206 -6.16 -6.77 11.22
C TYR A 206 -7.62 -6.40 11.52
N VAL A 207 -8.28 -5.67 10.62
CA VAL A 207 -9.70 -5.33 10.75
C VAL A 207 -10.56 -6.60 10.81
N PHE A 208 -10.25 -7.60 9.98
CA PHE A 208 -10.99 -8.86 9.98
C PHE A 208 -10.70 -9.71 11.21
N SER A 209 -9.46 -9.68 11.72
CA SER A 209 -9.03 -10.48 12.88
C SER A 209 -9.66 -10.02 14.19
N GLN A 210 -9.92 -8.71 14.35
CA GLN A 210 -10.52 -8.12 15.54
C GLN A 210 -12.05 -8.28 15.61
N MET A 211 -12.68 -8.66 14.50
CA MET A 211 -14.14 -8.68 14.38
C MET A 211 -14.67 -10.12 14.38
N THR A 212 -15.81 -10.33 15.04
CA THR A 212 -16.51 -11.62 15.05
C THR A 212 -17.97 -11.43 14.63
N GLY A 213 -18.53 -12.46 13.99
CA GLY A 213 -19.94 -12.52 13.59
C GLY A 213 -20.41 -11.33 12.76
N ALA A 214 -21.47 -10.66 13.21
CA ALA A 214 -22.13 -9.56 12.49
C ALA A 214 -21.22 -8.35 12.18
N LYS A 215 -20.16 -8.12 12.96
CA LYS A 215 -19.22 -7.02 12.71
C LYS A 215 -18.40 -7.22 11.44
N VAL A 216 -17.99 -8.47 11.18
CA VAL A 216 -17.24 -8.82 9.96
C VAL A 216 -18.13 -8.60 8.73
N ALA A 217 -19.38 -9.06 8.78
CA ALA A 217 -20.40 -8.83 7.76
C ALA A 217 -20.58 -7.33 7.43
N ASN A 218 -20.55 -6.46 8.43
CA ASN A 218 -20.64 -5.01 8.24
C ASN A 218 -19.44 -4.42 7.48
N VAL A 219 -18.23 -4.95 7.68
CA VAL A 219 -17.04 -4.52 6.92
C VAL A 219 -17.20 -4.85 5.45
N PHE A 220 -17.59 -6.08 5.12
CA PHE A 220 -17.78 -6.51 3.73
C PHE A 220 -18.93 -5.78 3.04
N ASN A 221 -20.06 -5.59 3.73
CA ASN A 221 -21.15 -4.75 3.24
C ASN A 221 -20.66 -3.33 2.95
N THR A 222 -19.87 -2.75 3.86
CA THR A 222 -19.32 -1.41 3.65
C THR A 222 -18.39 -1.35 2.44
N LEU A 223 -17.47 -2.30 2.31
CA LEU A 223 -16.56 -2.36 1.16
C LEU A 223 -17.31 -2.57 -0.16
N ARG A 224 -18.35 -3.40 -0.15
CA ARG A 224 -19.25 -3.60 -1.29
C ARG A 224 -19.96 -2.29 -1.66
N ASP A 225 -20.54 -1.61 -0.68
CA ASP A 225 -21.23 -0.35 -0.91
C ASP A 225 -20.28 0.74 -1.44
N LEU A 226 -19.02 0.76 -0.97
CA LEU A 226 -17.99 1.64 -1.51
C LEU A 226 -17.60 1.28 -2.94
N TYR A 227 -17.53 -0.01 -3.27
CA TYR A 227 -17.29 -0.48 -4.63
C TYR A 227 -18.45 -0.08 -5.57
N ASP A 228 -19.70 -0.19 -5.12
CA ASP A 228 -20.88 0.15 -5.92
C ASP A 228 -21.14 1.67 -6.01
N LEU A 229 -20.42 2.48 -5.23
CA LEU A 229 -20.66 3.92 -5.02
C LEU A 229 -20.77 4.73 -6.34
N PRO A 230 -19.85 4.60 -7.32
CA PRO A 230 -19.91 5.40 -8.56
C PRO A 230 -20.87 4.84 -9.61
N GLN A 231 -21.37 3.60 -9.42
CA GLN A 231 -22.33 2.96 -10.33
C GLN A 231 -23.77 3.46 -10.12
N SER A 232 -23.97 4.35 -9.16
CA SER A 232 -25.23 5.09 -9.02
C SER A 232 -25.06 6.57 -9.43
N PRO A 233 -24.92 6.90 -10.73
CA PRO A 233 -24.97 8.28 -11.22
C PRO A 233 -26.21 9.05 -10.75
N LYS A 234 -27.29 8.32 -10.39
CA LYS A 234 -28.53 8.87 -9.85
C LYS A 234 -28.46 9.30 -8.38
N ALA A 235 -27.47 8.85 -7.59
CA ALA A 235 -27.48 9.04 -6.14
C ALA A 235 -27.36 10.50 -5.68
N LEU A 236 -26.80 11.39 -6.51
CA LEU A 236 -26.63 12.81 -6.19
C LEU A 236 -26.92 13.76 -7.37
N GLY A 237 -27.50 13.26 -8.47
CA GLY A 237 -27.83 14.10 -9.64
C GLY A 237 -26.61 14.64 -10.40
N PHE A 238 -25.42 14.05 -10.21
CA PHE A 238 -24.24 14.40 -10.99
C PHE A 238 -24.44 13.99 -12.45
N GLY A 239 -24.76 14.94 -13.33
CA GLY A 239 -24.91 14.73 -14.77
C GLY A 239 -23.62 14.36 -15.52
N GLN A 240 -22.58 13.92 -14.81
CA GLN A 240 -21.29 13.50 -15.35
C GLN A 240 -20.72 12.31 -14.55
N PRO A 241 -19.90 11.45 -15.18
CA PRO A 241 -19.21 10.37 -14.47
C PRO A 241 -18.32 10.90 -13.35
N LEU A 242 -18.27 10.18 -12.23
CA LEU A 242 -17.32 10.45 -11.14
C LEU A 242 -15.95 9.83 -11.45
N ALA A 243 -14.92 10.22 -10.70
CA ALA A 243 -13.69 9.45 -10.67
C ALA A 243 -13.99 8.05 -10.08
N ASN A 244 -13.48 6.99 -10.70
CA ASN A 244 -13.62 5.65 -10.14
C ASN A 244 -12.52 5.38 -9.10
N MET A 245 -12.68 4.29 -8.38
CA MET A 245 -11.76 3.79 -7.38
C MET A 245 -11.25 2.41 -7.81
N ILE A 246 -9.93 2.24 -7.78
CA ILE A 246 -9.28 0.94 -7.97
C ILE A 246 -8.66 0.57 -6.64
N PHE A 247 -9.09 -0.54 -6.06
CA PHE A 247 -8.60 -1.04 -4.78
C PHE A 247 -7.56 -2.14 -5.02
N PHE A 248 -6.43 -2.06 -4.31
CA PHE A 248 -5.51 -3.16 -4.10
C PHE A 248 -5.38 -3.43 -2.61
N PHE A 249 -5.82 -4.59 -2.16
CA PHE A 249 -5.71 -5.03 -0.77
C PHE A 249 -4.53 -5.98 -0.60
N GLY A 250 -3.58 -5.63 0.26
CA GLY A 250 -2.54 -6.56 0.74
C GLY A 250 -3.11 -7.48 1.81
N ILE A 251 -3.08 -8.79 1.57
CA ILE A 251 -3.59 -9.80 2.52
C ILE A 251 -2.66 -11.01 2.62
N SER A 252 -2.50 -11.58 3.82
CA SER A 252 -1.73 -12.82 3.99
C SER A 252 -2.40 -14.01 3.29
N GLY A 253 -1.64 -15.06 2.98
CA GLY A 253 -2.19 -16.32 2.48
C GLY A 253 -3.23 -16.91 3.44
N ALA A 254 -2.93 -16.90 4.74
CA ALA A 254 -3.88 -17.32 5.78
C ALA A 254 -5.14 -16.44 5.83
N GLY A 255 -5.00 -15.12 5.68
CA GLY A 255 -6.12 -14.19 5.58
C GLY A 255 -6.99 -14.50 4.36
N TRP A 256 -6.39 -14.76 3.20
CA TRP A 256 -7.08 -15.13 1.98
C TRP A 256 -7.87 -16.44 2.12
N VAL A 257 -7.26 -17.48 2.71
CA VAL A 257 -7.94 -18.75 3.01
C VAL A 257 -9.15 -18.52 3.92
N ARG A 258 -9.01 -17.70 4.96
CA ARG A 258 -10.13 -17.34 5.84
C ARG A 258 -11.26 -16.63 5.10
N LEU A 259 -10.96 -15.72 4.16
CA LEU A 259 -11.99 -15.07 3.34
C LEU A 259 -12.76 -16.08 2.49
N ASN A 260 -12.06 -16.98 1.82
CA ASN A 260 -12.68 -18.04 1.01
C ASN A 260 -13.49 -19.04 1.85
N ASP A 261 -13.03 -19.33 3.08
CA ASP A 261 -13.78 -20.19 4.00
C ASP A 261 -15.08 -19.53 4.48
N LEU A 262 -15.06 -18.21 4.70
CA LEU A 262 -16.26 -17.44 5.04
C LEU A 262 -17.26 -17.43 3.88
N GLU A 263 -16.79 -17.23 2.66
CA GLU A 263 -17.58 -17.34 1.42
C GLU A 263 -18.30 -18.69 1.32
N ARG A 264 -17.55 -19.79 1.44
CA ARG A 264 -18.09 -21.17 1.36
C ARG A 264 -19.15 -21.46 2.43
N ARG A 265 -18.98 -20.91 3.64
CA ARG A 265 -19.98 -21.06 4.72
C ARG A 265 -21.26 -20.31 4.39
N GLU A 266 -21.16 -19.13 3.76
CA GLU A 266 -22.29 -18.30 3.39
C GLU A 266 -23.04 -18.79 2.15
N GLN A 267 -22.40 -19.49 1.22
CA GLN A 267 -23.08 -20.12 0.07
C GLN A 267 -24.27 -21.00 0.48
N ARG A 268 -24.26 -21.54 1.70
CA ARG A 268 -25.34 -22.38 2.24
C ARG A 268 -26.43 -21.61 2.99
N ARG A 269 -26.21 -20.35 3.36
CA ARG A 269 -27.07 -19.57 4.27
C ARG A 269 -27.44 -18.18 3.77
N GLY A 270 -26.79 -17.69 2.71
CA GLY A 270 -26.81 -16.29 2.28
C GLY A 270 -25.97 -15.40 3.19
N GLY A 271 -25.34 -14.37 2.63
CA GLY A 271 -24.59 -13.38 3.39
C GLY A 271 -23.78 -12.41 2.52
N PRO A 272 -23.12 -11.41 3.12
CA PRO A 272 -22.49 -10.31 2.39
C PRO A 272 -21.12 -10.61 1.80
N PHE A 273 -20.51 -11.76 2.09
CA PHE A 273 -19.16 -12.08 1.63
C PHE A 273 -19.15 -12.53 0.17
N GLN A 274 -20.08 -13.42 -0.23
CA GLN A 274 -20.20 -13.86 -1.62
C GLN A 274 -20.41 -12.67 -2.57
N PRO A 275 -21.38 -11.76 -2.36
CA PRO A 275 -21.55 -10.58 -3.21
C PRO A 275 -20.29 -9.70 -3.28
N PHE A 276 -19.54 -9.60 -2.18
CA PHE A 276 -18.29 -8.83 -2.18
C PHE A 276 -17.20 -9.51 -3.01
N LEU A 277 -16.98 -10.81 -2.84
CA LEU A 277 -15.95 -11.55 -3.57
C LEU A 277 -16.30 -11.78 -5.04
N ASP A 278 -17.58 -11.75 -5.41
CA ASP A 278 -18.02 -11.72 -6.80
C ASP A 278 -17.56 -10.46 -7.55
N ARG A 279 -17.24 -9.38 -6.82
CA ARG A 279 -16.70 -8.13 -7.38
C ARG A 279 -15.18 -8.13 -7.50
N LYS A 280 -14.49 -9.19 -7.04
CA LYS A 280 -13.04 -9.31 -7.25
C LYS A 280 -12.75 -9.39 -8.74
N GLU A 281 -11.77 -8.62 -9.18
CA GLU A 281 -11.33 -8.61 -10.57
C GLU A 281 -10.01 -9.35 -10.74
N GLU A 282 -9.07 -9.16 -9.83
CA GLU A 282 -7.73 -9.75 -9.92
C GLU A 282 -7.22 -10.21 -8.55
N VAL A 283 -6.52 -11.35 -8.55
CA VAL A 283 -5.81 -11.88 -7.37
C VAL A 283 -4.38 -12.19 -7.80
N ILE A 284 -3.44 -11.37 -7.31
CA ILE A 284 -2.01 -11.49 -7.61
C ILE A 284 -1.34 -12.16 -6.42
N GLU A 285 -0.98 -13.42 -6.59
CA GLU A 285 -0.29 -14.22 -5.58
C GLU A 285 1.22 -14.00 -5.69
N LEU A 286 1.82 -13.45 -4.64
CA LEU A 286 3.27 -13.31 -4.52
C LEU A 286 3.86 -14.66 -4.13
N GLN A 287 4.69 -15.21 -5.01
CA GLN A 287 5.48 -16.40 -4.72
C GLN A 287 6.83 -16.02 -4.07
N PRO A 288 7.50 -16.95 -3.37
CA PRO A 288 8.91 -16.79 -3.02
C PRO A 288 9.75 -16.55 -4.28
N LEU A 289 10.85 -15.81 -4.13
CA LEU A 289 11.77 -15.56 -5.23
C LEU A 289 12.47 -16.87 -5.63
N SER A 290 12.64 -17.10 -6.91
CA SER A 290 13.57 -18.10 -7.44
C SER A 290 15.01 -17.79 -7.01
N HIS A 291 15.92 -18.75 -7.23
CA HIS A 291 17.35 -18.53 -7.00
C HIS A 291 17.87 -17.32 -7.81
N GLU A 292 17.46 -17.21 -9.08
CA GLU A 292 17.87 -16.11 -9.95
C GLU A 292 17.31 -14.75 -9.49
N GLU A 293 16.04 -14.71 -9.09
CA GLU A 293 15.44 -13.50 -8.51
C GLU A 293 16.08 -13.12 -7.18
N THR A 294 16.45 -14.11 -6.35
CA THR A 294 17.18 -13.88 -5.09
C THR A 294 18.54 -13.25 -5.36
N ARG A 295 19.27 -13.77 -6.35
CA ARG A 295 20.53 -13.18 -6.82
C ARG A 295 20.31 -11.74 -7.28
N GLN A 296 19.32 -11.51 -8.14
CA GLN A 296 19.01 -10.18 -8.65
C GLN A 296 18.62 -9.20 -7.53
N LEU A 297 17.93 -9.64 -6.48
CA LEU A 297 17.58 -8.78 -5.33
C LEU A 297 18.83 -8.23 -4.67
N ILE A 298 19.80 -9.11 -4.42
CA ILE A 298 21.08 -8.77 -3.80
C ILE A 298 21.86 -7.82 -4.71
N GLU A 299 21.98 -8.13 -6.00
CA GLU A 299 22.69 -7.29 -6.97
C GLU A 299 22.06 -5.90 -7.12
N LEU A 300 20.73 -5.80 -7.21
CA LEU A 300 20.03 -4.52 -7.34
C LEU A 300 20.24 -3.61 -6.12
N ARG A 301 20.18 -4.18 -4.91
CA ARG A 301 20.42 -3.44 -3.68
C ARG A 301 21.86 -2.95 -3.59
N LEU A 302 22.84 -3.81 -3.86
CA LEU A 302 24.26 -3.42 -3.92
C LEU A 302 24.51 -2.33 -4.96
N ARG A 303 23.94 -2.47 -6.16
CA ARG A 303 24.10 -1.53 -7.27
C ARG A 303 23.60 -0.14 -6.92
N ARG A 304 22.47 -0.02 -6.23
CA ARG A 304 21.91 1.28 -5.80
C ARG A 304 22.91 2.07 -4.95
N ASP A 305 23.60 1.39 -4.03
CA ASP A 305 24.48 2.01 -3.05
C ASP A 305 25.97 1.95 -3.42
N ARG A 306 26.29 1.48 -4.63
CA ARG A 306 27.66 1.43 -5.18
C ARG A 306 28.27 2.83 -5.34
N VAL A 307 29.57 2.95 -5.03
CA VAL A 307 30.38 4.13 -5.37
C VAL A 307 30.45 4.30 -6.90
N ARG A 308 30.18 5.52 -7.39
CA ARG A 308 30.13 5.83 -8.84
C ARG A 308 31.49 5.60 -9.50
N GLY A 309 31.47 5.17 -10.77
CA GLY A 309 32.68 4.97 -11.58
C GLY A 309 33.41 3.65 -11.34
N ILE A 310 32.96 2.85 -10.38
CA ILE A 310 33.52 1.52 -10.15
C ILE A 310 32.64 0.48 -10.87
N LEU A 311 33.31 -0.48 -11.50
CA LEU A 311 32.86 -1.52 -12.43
C LEU A 311 31.51 -2.24 -12.14
N LEU A 312 30.75 -2.44 -13.23
CA LEU A 312 29.58 -3.32 -13.39
C LEU A 312 29.93 -4.82 -13.46
N ASP A 313 31.22 -5.16 -13.47
CA ASP A 313 31.74 -6.51 -13.76
C ASP A 313 31.60 -7.52 -12.61
N LYS A 314 31.50 -7.03 -11.36
CA LYS A 314 31.37 -7.84 -10.15
C LYS A 314 30.17 -7.36 -9.33
N PRO A 315 28.94 -7.71 -9.75
CA PRO A 315 27.71 -7.16 -9.19
C PRO A 315 27.40 -7.63 -7.76
N LEU A 316 27.99 -8.75 -7.32
CA LEU A 316 27.72 -9.34 -6.01
C LEU A 316 28.64 -8.87 -4.87
N ILE A 317 29.76 -8.19 -5.15
CA ILE A 317 30.70 -7.78 -4.09
C ILE A 317 29.94 -7.00 -3.00
N PRO A 318 30.06 -7.40 -1.73
CA PRO A 318 31.09 -8.31 -1.19
C PRO A 318 30.74 -9.80 -1.12
N TYR A 319 29.55 -10.20 -1.52
CA TYR A 319 29.14 -11.60 -1.51
C TYR A 319 29.68 -12.38 -2.70
N THR A 320 29.79 -13.68 -2.50
CA THR A 320 30.15 -14.65 -3.54
C THR A 320 28.92 -15.38 -4.09
N GLY A 321 29.09 -16.15 -5.17
CA GLY A 321 27.99 -16.94 -5.74
C GLY A 321 27.49 -18.05 -4.80
N ASP A 322 28.39 -18.74 -4.10
CA ASP A 322 28.05 -19.79 -3.13
C ASP A 322 27.35 -19.24 -1.88
N TYR A 323 27.59 -17.97 -1.53
CA TYR A 323 26.80 -17.28 -0.51
C TYR A 323 25.34 -17.12 -0.96
N VAL A 324 25.10 -16.68 -2.20
CA VAL A 324 23.75 -16.47 -2.73
C VAL A 324 22.96 -17.79 -2.73
N GLU A 325 23.58 -18.87 -3.21
CA GLU A 325 23.00 -20.21 -3.18
C GLU A 325 22.64 -20.63 -1.75
N TYR A 326 23.56 -20.43 -0.80
CA TYR A 326 23.34 -20.75 0.61
C TYR A 326 22.17 -19.97 1.22
N ILE A 327 22.10 -18.67 1.01
CA ILE A 327 21.01 -17.83 1.51
C ILE A 327 19.69 -18.20 0.85
N TYR A 328 19.67 -18.48 -0.46
CA TYR A 328 18.47 -18.95 -1.13
C TYR A 328 17.96 -20.26 -0.51
N GLN A 329 18.82 -21.25 -0.28
CA GLN A 329 18.45 -22.52 0.36
C GLN A 329 17.88 -22.32 1.77
N LEU A 330 18.51 -21.47 2.58
CA LEU A 330 18.05 -21.19 3.95
C LEU A 330 16.72 -20.44 4.00
N THR A 331 16.52 -19.48 3.10
CA THR A 331 15.36 -18.58 3.14
C THR A 331 14.22 -19.07 2.26
N ARG A 332 14.47 -20.07 1.41
CA ARG A 332 13.59 -20.55 0.34
C ARG A 332 13.05 -19.40 -0.51
N GLY A 333 13.88 -18.39 -0.76
CA GLY A 333 13.52 -17.23 -1.57
C GLY A 333 12.63 -16.19 -0.89
N ASN A 334 12.42 -16.25 0.43
CA ASN A 334 11.65 -15.21 1.14
C ASN A 334 12.43 -13.87 1.14
N PRO A 335 11.93 -12.81 0.45
CA PRO A 335 12.67 -11.55 0.28
C PRO A 335 13.10 -10.90 1.60
N ARG A 336 12.22 -10.90 2.62
CA ARG A 336 12.53 -10.32 3.93
C ARG A 336 13.70 -11.04 4.56
N HIS A 337 13.65 -12.37 4.62
CA HIS A 337 14.72 -13.17 5.22
C HIS A 337 16.02 -13.04 4.41
N VAL A 338 15.96 -12.98 3.07
CA VAL A 338 17.15 -12.73 2.24
C VAL A 338 17.82 -11.42 2.65
N VAL A 339 17.05 -10.33 2.75
CA VAL A 339 17.57 -9.01 3.13
C VAL A 339 18.13 -9.01 4.55
N GLU A 340 17.40 -9.56 5.52
CA GLU A 340 17.84 -9.65 6.92
C GLU A 340 19.15 -10.44 7.07
N ARG A 341 19.31 -11.54 6.34
CA ARG A 341 20.53 -12.35 6.36
C ARG A 341 21.70 -11.63 5.70
N CYS A 342 21.43 -10.91 4.60
CA CYS A 342 22.45 -10.07 3.95
C CYS A 342 22.92 -8.91 4.84
N ASP A 343 21.99 -8.21 5.50
CA ASP A 343 22.28 -7.15 6.48
C ASP A 343 23.21 -7.68 7.58
N LEU A 344 22.80 -8.76 8.24
CA LEU A 344 23.55 -9.35 9.34
C LEU A 344 24.97 -9.77 8.95
N VAL A 345 25.12 -10.50 7.84
CA VAL A 345 26.44 -10.98 7.38
C VAL A 345 27.31 -9.82 6.91
N LEU A 346 26.71 -8.76 6.34
CA LEU A 346 27.45 -7.56 5.96
C LEU A 346 28.00 -6.82 7.19
N LEU A 347 27.17 -6.63 8.22
CA LEU A 347 27.55 -5.93 9.45
C LEU A 347 28.69 -6.64 10.18
N ASP A 348 28.64 -7.97 10.27
CA ASP A 348 29.71 -8.77 10.87
C ASP A 348 30.96 -8.77 9.98
N GLY A 349 30.81 -8.88 8.65
CA GLY A 349 31.91 -8.76 7.69
C GLY A 349 32.66 -7.43 7.80
N LEU A 350 31.93 -6.33 8.02
CA LEU A 350 32.50 -5.00 8.28
C LEU A 350 33.21 -4.91 9.64
N ARG A 351 32.71 -5.61 10.66
CA ARG A 351 33.32 -5.65 11.99
C ARG A 351 34.64 -6.43 11.95
N ASP A 352 34.63 -7.55 11.24
CA ASP A 352 35.75 -8.51 11.21
C ASP A 352 36.72 -8.21 10.04
N ALA A 353 36.44 -7.17 9.25
CA ALA A 353 37.22 -6.73 8.09
C ALA A 353 37.43 -7.82 7.03
N VAL A 354 36.41 -8.65 6.81
CA VAL A 354 36.43 -9.76 5.85
C VAL A 354 36.22 -9.23 4.43
N PRO A 355 37.13 -9.48 3.47
CA PRO A 355 37.02 -8.89 2.13
C PRO A 355 35.93 -9.53 1.25
N GLU A 356 35.64 -10.83 1.45
CA GLU A 356 34.67 -11.59 0.67
C GLU A 356 33.78 -12.42 1.60
N LEU A 357 32.47 -12.27 1.43
CA LEU A 357 31.45 -12.90 2.27
C LEU A 357 30.93 -14.15 1.55
N ASN A 358 31.48 -15.31 1.92
CA ASN A 358 31.15 -16.60 1.34
C ASN A 358 30.21 -17.44 2.23
N LYS A 359 29.83 -18.65 1.76
CA LYS A 359 28.98 -19.57 2.52
C LYS A 359 29.55 -19.91 3.91
N SER A 360 30.86 -20.18 3.99
CA SER A 360 31.51 -20.59 5.24
C SER A 360 31.44 -19.49 6.29
N TYR A 361 31.75 -18.25 5.90
CA TYR A 361 31.69 -17.11 6.79
C TYR A 361 30.25 -16.80 7.22
N ALA A 362 29.30 -16.85 6.27
CA ALA A 362 27.89 -16.66 6.57
C ALA A 362 27.36 -17.68 7.59
N ARG A 363 27.72 -18.96 7.44
CA ARG A 363 27.35 -20.00 8.41
C ARG A 363 27.85 -19.67 9.82
N GLN A 364 29.12 -19.29 9.96
CA GLN A 364 29.70 -18.89 11.26
C GLN A 364 28.96 -17.70 11.87
N VAL A 365 28.67 -16.67 11.07
CA VAL A 365 27.93 -15.50 11.53
C VAL A 365 26.53 -15.92 12.00
N LEU A 366 25.76 -16.60 11.17
CA LEU A 366 24.40 -17.00 11.50
C LEU A 366 24.34 -17.89 12.75
N GLU A 367 25.27 -18.83 12.91
CA GLU A 367 25.39 -19.67 14.11
C GLU A 367 25.65 -18.83 15.37
N SER A 368 26.57 -17.86 15.30
CA SER A 368 26.90 -16.98 16.43
C SER A 368 25.74 -16.10 16.89
N HIS A 369 24.79 -15.82 16.00
CA HIS A 369 23.55 -15.08 16.30
C HIS A 369 22.37 -16.00 16.63
N GLY A 370 22.59 -17.32 16.79
CA GLY A 370 21.55 -18.29 17.14
C GLY A 370 20.53 -18.54 16.04
N LEU A 371 20.90 -18.32 14.79
CA LEU A 371 20.00 -18.45 13.63
C LEU A 371 20.20 -19.82 12.94
N PRO A 372 19.16 -20.35 12.27
CA PRO A 372 19.27 -21.61 11.53
C PRO A 372 20.36 -21.54 10.45
N VAL A 373 21.24 -22.54 10.46
CA VAL A 373 22.37 -22.66 9.51
C VAL A 373 22.24 -23.80 8.51
N GLU A 374 21.25 -24.67 8.71
CA GLU A 374 20.87 -25.72 7.77
C GLU A 374 19.49 -25.42 7.18
N PRO A 375 19.25 -25.75 5.90
CA PRO A 375 17.93 -25.63 5.31
C PRO A 375 16.93 -26.49 6.09
N SER A 376 15.85 -25.86 6.55
CA SER A 376 14.67 -26.56 7.09
C SER A 376 14.02 -27.42 6.03
#